data_AF-A0AAF0Q9S1-F1
#
_entry.id   AF-A0AAF0Q9S1-F1
#
_cell.length_a   1.000
_cell.length_b   1.000
_cell.length_c   1.000
_cell.angle_alpha   90.00
_cell.angle_beta   90.00
_cell.angle_gamma   90.00
#
_symmetry.space_group_name_H-M   'P 1'
#
loop_
_entity.id
_entity.type
_entity.pdbx_description
1 polymer ?
#
loop_
_entity_poly.entity_id
_entity_poly.type
_entity_poly.pdbx_seq_one_letter_code
_entity_poly.pdbx_strand_id
1 'polypeptide(L)'
;MESILVVLEIREVFPNALPGMPSDIDIDFCIDLEPGTHPISIPPFCVASAKLRELKDQIQELLDKGFICPIASPVTIRNKYPLPRIDDLFDQLQGASVFSKIDLRSGYHQLKIRLEDVPKTVFRTAMGTMSF
;
A
#
# COMPACT_ATOMS: atom_id res chain seq x y z
N MET A 1 36.09 -4.85 3.99
CA MET A 1 34.61 -4.82 3.98
C MET A 1 34.21 -3.36 3.91
N GLU A 2 34.26 -2.78 2.70
CA GLU A 2 33.67 -1.46 2.47
C GLU A 2 32.16 -1.66 2.52
N SER A 3 31.56 -1.42 3.68
CA SER A 3 30.14 -1.15 3.78
C SER A 3 29.88 0.16 3.05
N ILE A 4 29.80 0.03 1.73
CA ILE A 4 29.34 0.91 0.66
C ILE A 4 29.06 2.35 1.14
N LEU A 5 30.01 3.26 0.88
CA LEU A 5 29.86 4.72 1.10
C LEU A 5 28.53 5.26 0.54
N VAL A 6 28.06 4.71 -0.58
CA VAL A 6 26.77 5.05 -1.19
C VAL A 6 25.59 4.84 -0.21
N VAL A 7 25.55 3.75 0.57
CA VAL A 7 24.44 3.52 1.51
C VAL A 7 24.45 4.53 2.67
N LEU A 8 25.63 5.04 3.04
CA LEU A 8 25.75 6.12 4.02
C LEU A 8 25.30 7.47 3.44
N GLU A 9 25.54 7.71 2.15
CA GLU A 9 25.08 8.92 1.45
C GLU A 9 23.55 8.98 1.26
N ILE A 10 22.89 7.84 1.04
CA ILE A 10 21.42 7.75 0.87
C ILE A 10 20.72 7.07 2.05
N ARG A 11 21.25 7.23 3.27
CA ARG A 11 20.71 6.59 4.49
C ARG A 11 19.25 6.97 4.76
N GLU A 12 18.82 8.16 4.33
CA GLU A 12 17.44 8.63 4.45
C GLU A 12 16.45 7.77 3.65
N VAL A 13 16.90 7.13 2.56
CA VAL A 13 16.07 6.24 1.72
C VAL A 13 15.90 4.85 2.34
N PHE A 14 16.73 4.49 3.33
CA PHE A 14 16.69 3.20 4.03
C PHE A 14 16.39 3.34 5.53
N PRO A 15 15.20 3.89 5.91
CA PRO A 15 14.85 4.04 7.32
C PRO A 15 14.49 2.69 7.96
N ASN A 16 14.80 2.53 9.25
CA ASN A 16 14.47 1.31 10.00
C ASN A 16 12.95 1.12 10.18
N ALA A 17 12.18 2.21 10.13
CA ALA A 17 10.72 2.26 10.17
C ALA A 17 10.21 3.36 9.22
N LEU A 18 9.05 3.16 8.59
CA LEU A 18 8.47 4.18 7.71
C LEU A 18 8.05 5.42 8.51
N PRO A 19 8.32 6.64 8.03
CA PRO A 19 8.02 7.88 8.74
C PRO A 19 6.52 8.25 8.79
N GLY A 20 5.64 7.42 8.23
CA GLY A 20 4.19 7.68 8.15
C GLY A 20 3.75 7.79 6.69
N MET A 21 2.76 8.64 6.42
CA MET A 21 2.32 8.96 5.06
C MET A 21 3.49 9.49 4.22
N PRO A 22 3.62 9.04 2.95
CA PRO A 22 4.63 9.55 2.03
C PRO A 22 4.44 11.06 1.81
N SER A 23 5.55 11.79 1.68
CA SER A 23 5.58 13.15 1.13
C SER A 23 4.83 13.20 -0.21
N ASP A 24 4.32 14.35 -0.66
CA ASP A 24 3.59 14.47 -1.94
C ASP A 24 4.42 13.88 -3.11
N ILE A 25 4.13 12.63 -3.46
CA ILE A 25 4.62 11.97 -4.67
C ILE A 25 3.70 12.45 -5.79
N ASP A 26 4.28 12.88 -6.91
CA ASP A 26 3.56 13.41 -8.08
C ASP A 26 2.68 12.36 -8.82
N ILE A 27 2.48 11.19 -8.20
CA ILE A 27 1.76 10.04 -8.71
C ILE A 27 0.74 9.63 -7.64
N ASP A 28 -0.49 10.11 -7.79
CA ASP A 28 -1.61 9.61 -7.00
C ASP A 28 -2.18 8.33 -7.62
N PHE A 29 -2.45 7.33 -6.79
CA PHE A 29 -3.09 6.09 -7.21
C PHE A 29 -4.58 6.30 -7.48
N CYS A 30 -4.96 6.09 -8.74
CA CYS A 30 -6.33 6.15 -9.24
C CYS A 30 -7.03 4.79 -9.12
N ILE A 31 -8.31 4.78 -8.74
CA ILE A 31 -9.16 3.59 -8.69
C ILE A 31 -10.33 3.78 -9.65
N ASP A 32 -10.17 3.35 -10.89
CA ASP A 32 -11.21 3.48 -11.92
C ASP A 32 -12.45 2.62 -11.62
N LEU A 33 -13.63 3.15 -11.99
CA LEU A 33 -14.91 2.43 -11.93
C LEU A 33 -15.42 2.14 -13.34
N GLU A 34 -15.85 0.91 -13.56
CA GLU A 34 -16.58 0.44 -14.74
C GLU A 34 -17.95 1.11 -14.72
N PRO A 35 -18.38 1.73 -15.84
CA PRO A 35 -19.68 2.36 -15.95
C PRO A 35 -20.81 1.41 -15.50
N GLY A 36 -21.64 1.85 -14.55
CA GLY A 36 -22.75 1.07 -14.02
C GLY A 36 -22.44 0.19 -12.80
N THR A 37 -21.22 0.25 -12.25
CA THR A 37 -20.86 -0.45 -11.02
C THR A 37 -21.55 0.19 -9.81
N HIS A 38 -22.29 -0.61 -9.04
CA HIS A 38 -22.89 -0.19 -7.78
C HIS A 38 -22.00 -0.57 -6.58
N PRO A 39 -22.08 0.17 -5.46
CA PRO A 39 -21.34 -0.16 -4.26
C PRO A 39 -21.68 -1.55 -3.71
N ILE A 40 -20.67 -2.40 -3.54
CA ILE A 40 -20.75 -3.69 -2.85
C ILE A 40 -20.53 -3.48 -1.34
N SER A 41 -21.53 -3.84 -0.53
CA SER A 41 -21.44 -3.87 0.93
C SER A 41 -21.40 -5.32 1.41
N ILE A 42 -20.23 -5.77 1.85
CA ILE A 42 -20.02 -7.11 2.41
C ILE A 42 -20.15 -7.02 3.95
N PRO A 43 -20.90 -7.91 4.62
CA PRO A 43 -20.95 -7.93 6.07
C PRO A 43 -19.56 -8.23 6.67
N PRO A 44 -19.19 -7.62 7.82
CA PRO A 44 -17.94 -7.93 8.48
C PRO A 44 -17.86 -9.43 8.82
N PHE A 45 -16.69 -10.03 8.59
CA PHE A 45 -16.46 -11.42 8.98
C PHE A 45 -16.50 -11.57 10.51
N CYS A 46 -17.07 -12.65 11.01
CA CYS A 46 -17.08 -12.97 12.43
C CYS A 46 -15.67 -13.40 12.88
N VAL A 47 -14.96 -12.52 13.57
CA VAL A 47 -13.61 -12.81 14.10
C VAL A 47 -13.74 -13.35 15.54
N ALA A 48 -13.02 -14.43 15.85
CA ALA A 48 -12.97 -14.99 17.20
C ALA A 48 -12.33 -14.01 18.20
N SER A 49 -12.76 -14.04 19.46
CA SER A 49 -12.35 -13.08 20.51
C SER A 49 -10.83 -12.92 20.68
N ALA A 50 -10.06 -13.99 20.56
CA ALA A 50 -8.60 -13.94 20.63
C ALA A 50 -7.96 -13.13 19.49
N LYS A 51 -8.56 -13.13 18.30
CA LYS A 51 -8.05 -12.44 17.11
C LYS A 51 -8.58 -11.01 17.00
N LEU A 52 -9.61 -10.66 17.76
CA LEU A 52 -10.11 -9.28 17.87
C LEU A 52 -9.12 -8.34 18.56
N ARG A 53 -8.33 -8.82 19.53
CA ARG A 53 -7.29 -8.01 20.18
C ARG A 53 -6.18 -7.62 19.20
N GLU A 54 -5.66 -8.62 18.48
CA GLU A 54 -4.62 -8.40 17.47
C GLU A 54 -5.11 -7.46 16.35
N LEU A 55 -6.36 -7.66 15.89
CA LEU A 55 -6.97 -6.78 14.91
C LEU A 55 -7.11 -5.34 15.43
N LYS A 56 -7.44 -5.17 16.71
CA LYS A 56 -7.56 -3.85 17.34
C LYS A 56 -6.21 -3.15 17.42
N ASP A 57 -5.17 -3.87 17.82
CA ASP A 57 -3.81 -3.31 17.95
C ASP A 57 -3.28 -2.87 16.58
N GLN A 58 -3.50 -3.67 15.54
CA GLN A 58 -3.13 -3.31 14.16
C GLN A 58 -3.88 -2.08 13.64
N ILE A 59 -5.19 -1.99 13.89
CA ILE A 59 -5.99 -0.82 13.49
C ILE A 59 -5.51 0.43 14.22
N GLN A 60 -5.20 0.35 15.51
CA GLN A 60 -4.69 1.49 16.27
C GLN A 60 -3.32 1.94 15.72
N GLU A 61 -2.43 1.01 15.42
CA GLU A 61 -1.13 1.32 14.82
C GLU A 61 -1.28 2.02 13.46
N LEU A 62 -2.23 1.57 12.63
CA LEU A 62 -2.50 2.19 11.33
C LEU A 62 -3.09 3.61 11.47
N LEU A 63 -3.96 3.83 12.47
CA LEU A 63 -4.50 5.15 12.80
C LEU A 63 -3.41 6.09 13.31
N ASP A 64 -2.56 5.62 14.23
CA ASP A 64 -1.47 6.41 14.82
C ASP A 64 -0.43 6.82 13.76
N LYS A 65 -0.22 5.97 12.76
CA LYS A 65 0.65 6.25 11.60
C LYS A 65 -0.03 7.10 10.51
N GLY A 66 -1.33 7.35 10.61
CA GLY A 66 -2.11 8.12 9.65
C GLY A 66 -2.36 7.40 8.32
N PHE A 67 -2.22 6.07 8.28
CA PHE A 67 -2.48 5.27 7.07
C PHE A 67 -3.96 4.96 6.85
N ILE A 68 -4.79 5.14 7.87
CA ILE A 68 -6.24 4.97 7.77
C ILE A 68 -6.96 6.07 8.55
N CYS A 69 -8.18 6.39 8.16
CA CYS A 69 -9.05 7.34 8.85
C CYS A 69 -10.50 6.80 8.96
N PRO A 70 -11.30 7.25 9.94
CA PRO A 70 -12.73 6.93 9.98
C PRO A 70 -13.48 7.66 8.85
N ILE A 71 -14.50 7.03 8.21
CA ILE A 71 -15.52 7.58 7.25
C ILE A 71 -15.37 7.08 5.75
N ALA A 72 -16.30 7.42 4.82
CA ALA A 72 -17.10 6.47 4.01
C ALA A 72 -17.12 6.54 2.46
N SER A 73 -17.14 5.31 1.87
CA SER A 73 -17.67 4.65 0.62
C SER A 73 -17.84 5.42 -0.73
N PRO A 74 -17.58 4.86 -1.96
CA PRO A 74 -17.78 3.43 -2.34
C PRO A 74 -16.79 2.76 -3.35
N VAL A 75 -16.45 1.48 -3.09
CA VAL A 75 -16.13 0.32 -3.99
C VAL A 75 -15.11 0.43 -5.14
N THR A 76 -14.21 -0.56 -5.22
CA THR A 76 -13.08 -0.66 -6.15
C THR A 76 -13.25 -1.69 -7.27
N ILE A 77 -12.43 -1.55 -8.32
CA ILE A 77 -12.25 -2.52 -9.40
C ILE A 77 -10.82 -3.07 -9.37
N ARG A 78 -10.65 -4.29 -9.87
CA ARG A 78 -9.33 -4.90 -9.99
C ARG A 78 -8.52 -4.14 -11.04
N ASN A 79 -7.48 -3.46 -10.58
CA ASN A 79 -6.47 -2.87 -11.43
C ASN A 79 -5.84 -3.96 -12.33
N LYS A 80 -5.73 -3.69 -13.64
CA LYS A 80 -5.04 -4.52 -14.62
C LYS A 80 -3.90 -3.73 -15.24
N TYR A 81 -2.80 -3.57 -14.51
CA TYR A 81 -1.53 -3.21 -15.12
C TYR A 81 -0.97 -4.42 -15.86
N PRO A 82 -0.58 -4.30 -17.14
CA PRO A 82 0.13 -5.36 -17.83
C PRO A 82 1.49 -5.54 -17.15
N LEU A 83 1.64 -6.64 -16.42
CA LEU A 83 2.92 -7.00 -15.85
C LEU A 83 3.81 -7.54 -16.97
N PRO A 84 5.05 -7.05 -17.11
CA PRO A 84 5.99 -7.57 -18.11
C PRO A 84 6.27 -9.05 -17.84
N ARG A 85 6.52 -9.81 -18.92
CA ARG A 85 6.89 -11.21 -18.79
C ARG A 85 8.30 -11.29 -18.20
N ILE A 86 8.53 -12.29 -17.36
CA ILE A 86 9.83 -12.45 -16.69
C ILE A 86 10.99 -12.62 -17.68
N ASP A 87 10.75 -13.29 -18.81
CA ASP A 87 11.76 -13.49 -19.86
C ASP A 87 12.19 -12.15 -20.49
N ASP A 88 11.24 -11.25 -20.76
CA ASP A 88 11.52 -9.91 -21.30
C ASP A 88 12.39 -9.09 -20.34
N LEU A 89 12.20 -9.27 -19.02
CA LEU A 89 13.02 -8.63 -18.00
C LEU A 89 14.44 -9.20 -17.95
N PHE A 90 14.60 -10.52 -18.14
CA PHE A 90 15.92 -11.16 -18.14
C PHE A 90 16.73 -10.82 -19.39
N ASP A 91 16.08 -10.71 -20.54
CA ASP A 91 16.73 -10.30 -21.80
C ASP A 91 17.30 -8.88 -21.69
N GLN A 92 16.60 -7.96 -21.01
CA GLN A 92 17.09 -6.60 -20.73
C GLN A 92 18.33 -6.56 -19.83
N LEU A 93 18.53 -7.59 -19.01
CA LEU A 93 19.66 -7.69 -18.09
C LEU A 93 20.89 -8.35 -18.72
N GLN A 94 20.79 -8.83 -19.97
CA GLN A 94 21.89 -9.47 -20.68
C GLN A 94 23.06 -8.50 -20.87
N GLY A 95 24.27 -8.92 -20.48
CA GLY A 95 25.50 -8.12 -20.60
C GLY A 95 25.87 -7.30 -19.36
N ALA A 96 24.98 -7.20 -18.37
CA ALA A 96 25.33 -6.68 -17.06
C ALA A 96 26.15 -7.71 -16.26
N SER A 97 27.23 -7.24 -15.62
CA SER A 97 28.11 -8.08 -14.78
C SER A 97 27.84 -7.93 -13.28
N VAL A 98 27.16 -6.84 -12.88
CA VAL A 98 26.84 -6.51 -11.50
C VAL A 98 25.36 -6.16 -11.41
N PHE A 99 24.67 -6.75 -10.45
CA PHE A 99 23.24 -6.55 -10.20
C PHE A 99 23.01 -6.07 -8.76
N SER A 100 22.10 -5.11 -8.61
CA SER A 100 21.64 -4.61 -7.31
C SER A 100 20.13 -4.80 -7.23
N LYS A 101 19.63 -5.35 -6.13
CA LYS A 101 18.19 -5.51 -5.86
C LYS A 101 17.78 -4.57 -4.74
N ILE A 102 16.78 -3.74 -5.00
CA ILE A 102 16.19 -2.84 -4.01
C ILE A 102 14.78 -3.35 -3.71
N ASP A 103 14.47 -3.56 -2.43
CA ASP A 103 13.13 -3.95 -1.99
C ASP A 103 12.44 -2.76 -1.33
N LEU A 104 11.24 -2.42 -1.82
CA LEU A 104 10.43 -1.36 -1.25
C LEU A 104 9.62 -1.92 -0.06
N ARG A 105 10.18 -1.81 1.14
CA ARG A 105 9.50 -2.24 2.37
C ARG A 105 8.19 -1.49 2.54
N SER A 106 7.07 -2.22 2.57
CA SER A 106 5.73 -1.66 2.66
C SER A 106 5.41 -0.64 1.56
N GLY A 107 5.91 -0.87 0.34
CA GLY A 107 5.77 0.07 -0.79
C GLY A 107 4.34 0.50 -1.11
N TYR A 108 3.33 -0.35 -0.85
CA TYR A 108 1.92 0.02 -1.02
C TYR A 108 1.48 1.18 -0.13
N HIS A 109 1.97 1.27 1.11
CA HIS A 109 1.65 2.38 2.02
C HIS A 109 2.40 3.67 1.68
N GLN A 110 3.35 3.61 0.75
CA GLN A 110 4.07 4.77 0.22
C GLN A 110 3.37 5.34 -1.03
N LEU A 111 2.28 4.74 -1.49
CA LEU A 111 1.46 5.28 -2.59
C LEU A 111 0.25 6.00 -2.00
N LYS A 112 0.07 7.27 -2.37
CA LYS A 112 -1.08 8.08 -1.96
C LYS A 112 -2.28 7.74 -2.86
N ILE A 113 -3.44 7.49 -2.28
CA ILE A 113 -4.68 7.32 -3.05
C ILE A 113 -5.22 8.71 -3.38
N ARG A 114 -5.73 8.91 -4.60
CA ARG A 114 -6.41 10.16 -4.97
C ARG A 114 -7.53 10.44 -3.99
N LEU A 115 -7.69 11.69 -3.54
CA LEU A 115 -8.75 12.05 -2.57
C LEU A 115 -10.16 11.66 -3.04
N GLU A 116 -10.41 11.66 -4.35
CA GLU A 116 -11.66 11.21 -4.97
C GLU A 116 -11.88 9.69 -4.91
N ASP A 117 -10.80 8.93 -4.72
CA ASP A 117 -10.78 7.46 -4.72
C ASP A 117 -10.61 6.86 -3.32
N VAL A 118 -10.26 7.66 -2.30
CA VAL A 118 -10.27 7.27 -0.88
C VAL A 118 -11.60 6.62 -0.44
N PRO A 119 -12.78 7.13 -0.86
CA PRO A 119 -14.05 6.47 -0.53
C PRO A 119 -14.14 5.04 -1.08
N LYS A 120 -13.32 4.68 -2.08
CA LYS A 120 -13.37 3.35 -2.72
C LYS A 120 -12.65 2.29 -1.88
N THR A 121 -11.69 2.65 -1.04
CA THR A 121 -10.85 1.72 -0.24
C THR A 121 -11.45 1.34 1.12
N VAL A 122 -12.74 1.61 1.32
CA VAL A 122 -13.39 1.47 2.60
C VAL A 122 -13.59 0.01 3.01
N PHE A 123 -13.23 -0.31 4.25
CA PHE A 123 -13.44 -1.62 4.86
C PHE A 123 -14.19 -1.51 6.19
N ARG A 124 -14.90 -2.59 6.57
CA ARG A 124 -15.66 -2.66 7.81
C ARG A 124 -14.98 -3.59 8.79
N THR A 125 -14.85 -3.12 10.04
CA THR A 125 -14.35 -3.90 11.17
C THR A 125 -15.43 -3.99 12.24
N ALA A 126 -15.24 -4.85 13.24
CA ALA A 126 -16.17 -4.94 14.38
C ALA A 126 -16.29 -3.62 15.18
N MET A 127 -15.37 -2.67 14.98
CA MET A 127 -15.29 -1.39 15.70
C MET A 127 -15.81 -0.21 14.88
N GLY A 128 -16.01 -0.37 13.57
CA GLY A 128 -16.42 0.73 12.70
C GLY A 128 -15.96 0.57 11.24
N THR A 129 -16.27 1.58 10.45
CA THR A 129 -15.92 1.67 9.02
C THR A 129 -14.73 2.62 8.85
N MET A 130 -13.71 2.19 8.11
CA MET A 130 -12.44 2.91 7.92
C MET A 130 -12.04 2.93 6.44
N SER A 131 -11.26 3.92 6.02
CA SER A 131 -10.63 4.05 4.70
C SER A 131 -9.13 4.24 4.83
N PHE A 132 -8.37 3.90 3.78
CA PHE A 132 -6.95 4.21 3.65
C PHE A 132 -6.73 5.64 3.13
#